data_AF-A0AA95GTV4-F1
#
_entry.id   AF-A0AA95GTV4-F1
#
_cell.length_a   1.000
_cell.length_b   1.000
_cell.length_c   1.000
_cell.angle_alpha   90.00
_cell.angle_beta   90.00
_cell.angle_gamma   90.00
#
_symmetry.space_group_name_H-M   'P 1'
#
loop_
_entity.id
_entity.type
_entity.pdbx_description
1 polymer ?
#
loop_
_entity_poly.entity_id
_entity_poly.type
_entity_poly.pdbx_seq_one_letter_code
_entity_poly.pdbx_strand_id
1 'polypeptide(L)'
;MDKKYELVKYITKEINGRAIHRIRALRFFNDVKKGDLGGWIEEEKNLSHEGSAWIYDNAMVYGNAIISDNAQISNNAIVYDGARISDNAQISNNAKVYSGARISNNAQISNNAIVHHQVQIYGNAKIYGEAEIDNKAKIYGDAKVYDNAKITKKIELYDNAEIFGNAKIIGNENTSSSHTKIYGNARVHGNAEINQVSMYDNAEIFDDAKIAGSNTEIYGNAKIFGNASIGDSSQAGKIKLYDDAQIYGDAKVYSLEKKDIIEIFGRARIHDKAVIKGSVKIFNQARIYDNAQIQDNVKISGNAEIYGDANITGNTEISGHIQILSDAQITKISEYFIIDHIGPEDEMLIAFKQKDNSIMISHSDFNGVIEAFEYIIKERHKEGKFRDVYLNQIETIKKQLIEPKINCNSSYLS
;
A
#
# COMPACT_ATOMS: atom_id res chain seq x y z
N MET A 1 32.85 42.23 -0.84
CA MET A 1 31.43 41.96 -1.13
C MET A 1 30.60 42.96 -0.35
N ASP A 2 29.61 43.58 -1.01
CA ASP A 2 28.67 44.47 -0.33
C ASP A 2 27.77 43.65 0.61
N LYS A 3 27.76 44.02 1.89
CA LYS A 3 26.94 43.33 2.89
C LYS A 3 25.45 43.45 2.55
N LYS A 4 24.73 42.32 2.61
CA LYS A 4 23.28 42.26 2.41
C LYS A 4 22.50 42.78 3.63
N TYR A 5 23.02 42.56 4.84
CA TYR A 5 22.37 42.91 6.10
C TYR A 5 23.38 43.19 7.22
N GLU A 6 22.90 43.77 8.32
CA GLU A 6 23.63 43.92 9.58
C GLU A 6 22.90 43.22 10.73
N LEU A 7 23.65 42.85 11.78
CA LEU A 7 23.08 42.47 13.07
C LEU A 7 22.79 43.73 13.89
N VAL A 8 21.54 43.94 14.26
CA VAL A 8 21.14 45.06 15.11
C VAL A 8 21.43 44.70 16.57
N LYS A 9 22.69 44.91 17.00
CA LYS A 9 23.22 44.42 18.30
C LYS A 9 22.41 44.83 19.54
N TYR A 10 21.70 45.96 19.49
CA TYR A 10 20.85 46.45 20.59
C TYR A 10 19.43 45.86 20.58
N ILE A 11 19.00 45.21 19.49
CA ILE A 11 17.76 44.43 19.42
C ILE A 11 18.16 42.96 19.52
N THR A 12 18.31 42.50 20.75
CA THR A 12 18.78 41.15 21.10
C THR A 12 17.77 40.43 21.98
N LYS A 13 17.78 39.10 21.94
CA LYS A 13 17.06 38.25 22.88
C LYS A 13 17.89 37.01 23.20
N GLU A 14 17.58 36.37 24.33
CA GLU A 14 18.25 35.14 24.74
C GLU A 14 17.37 33.93 24.43
N ILE A 15 17.97 32.87 23.90
CA ILE A 15 17.34 31.56 23.70
C ILE A 15 18.32 30.46 24.07
N ASN A 16 17.96 29.59 25.02
CA ASN A 16 18.83 28.49 25.49
C ASN A 16 20.27 28.95 25.84
N GLY A 17 20.43 30.12 26.48
CA GLY A 17 21.74 30.69 26.83
C GLY A 17 22.50 31.33 25.67
N ARG A 18 21.88 31.50 24.49
CA ARG A 18 22.49 32.12 23.30
C ARG A 18 21.84 33.47 23.03
N ALA A 19 22.67 34.49 22.78
CA ALA A 19 22.20 35.78 22.32
C ALA A 19 21.94 35.74 20.80
N ILE A 20 20.75 36.14 20.38
CA ILE A 20 20.41 36.28 18.96
C ILE A 20 19.92 37.69 18.66
N HIS A 21 20.29 38.20 17.50
CA HIS A 21 20.11 39.59 17.10
C HIS A 21 19.15 39.71 15.94
N ARG A 22 18.34 40.76 15.94
CA ARG A 22 17.50 41.12 14.79
C ARG A 22 18.38 41.48 13.60
N ILE A 23 18.03 41.03 12.41
CA ILE A 23 18.72 41.44 11.18
C ILE A 23 18.07 42.68 10.57
N ARG A 24 18.86 43.53 9.92
CA ARG A 24 18.38 44.67 9.13
C ARG A 24 18.99 44.67 7.74
N ALA A 25 18.15 44.79 6.72
CA ALA A 25 18.60 44.84 5.33
C ALA A 25 19.39 46.13 5.03
N LEU A 26 20.52 46.01 4.35
CA LEU A 26 21.37 47.14 3.96
C LEU A 26 21.17 47.57 2.50
N ARG A 27 20.47 46.77 1.71
CA ARG A 27 20.14 47.01 0.30
C ARG A 27 18.80 46.38 -0.06
N PHE A 28 18.26 46.75 -1.22
CA PHE A 28 17.05 46.13 -1.78
C PHE A 28 17.39 44.81 -2.50
N PHE A 29 16.59 43.76 -2.29
CA PHE A 29 16.65 42.49 -3.01
C PHE A 29 15.32 41.73 -2.86
N ASN A 30 14.85 41.07 -3.92
CA ASN A 30 13.49 40.52 -4.02
C ASN A 30 12.43 41.57 -3.60
N ASP A 31 11.77 41.34 -2.47
CA ASP A 31 10.74 42.17 -1.84
C ASP A 31 11.25 42.93 -0.61
N VAL A 32 12.48 42.66 -0.16
CA VAL A 32 13.10 43.28 1.02
C VAL A 32 13.72 44.62 0.66
N LYS A 33 13.32 45.68 1.35
CA LYS A 33 13.85 47.04 1.17
C LYS A 33 14.97 47.34 2.15
N LYS A 34 15.86 48.27 1.77
CA LYS A 34 16.89 48.79 2.66
C LYS A 34 16.25 49.38 3.91
N GLY A 35 16.71 48.95 5.09
CA GLY A 35 16.18 49.35 6.39
C GLY A 35 15.17 48.38 6.98
N ASP A 36 14.61 47.45 6.20
CA ASP A 36 13.65 46.47 6.70
C ASP A 36 14.28 45.56 7.76
N LEU A 37 13.53 45.32 8.83
CA LEU A 37 13.90 44.36 9.87
C LEU A 37 13.44 42.96 9.46
N GLY A 38 14.37 42.00 9.44
CA GLY A 38 14.07 40.58 9.29
C GLY A 38 14.01 39.87 10.65
N GLY A 39 14.10 38.55 10.65
CA GLY A 39 14.09 37.70 11.84
C GLY A 39 15.36 37.80 12.70
N TRP A 40 15.67 36.71 13.41
CA TRP A 40 16.72 36.67 14.42
C TRP A 40 17.82 35.69 14.03
N ILE A 41 19.08 36.11 14.12
CA ILE A 41 20.23 35.21 13.96
C ILE A 41 21.28 35.37 15.08
N GLU A 42 22.01 34.30 15.38
CA GLU A 42 23.10 34.32 16.38
C GLU A 42 24.35 35.00 15.84
N GLU A 43 24.81 34.57 14.67
CA GLU A 43 26.04 35.03 14.03
C GLU A 43 25.82 35.35 12.55
N GLU A 44 26.68 36.20 11.98
CA GLU A 44 26.66 36.57 10.55
C GLU A 44 26.79 35.34 9.61
N LYS A 45 27.37 34.23 10.09
CA LYS A 45 27.46 32.99 9.31
C LYS A 45 26.10 32.29 9.09
N ASN A 46 25.08 32.59 9.90
CA ASN A 46 23.81 31.87 9.85
C ASN A 46 22.98 32.22 8.61
N LEU A 47 23.21 33.38 8.00
CA LEU A 47 22.52 33.82 6.79
C LEU A 47 23.53 34.34 5.76
N SER A 48 23.56 33.74 4.57
CA SER A 48 24.47 34.13 3.51
C SER A 48 24.25 35.59 3.07
N HIS A 49 25.34 36.32 2.81
CA HIS A 49 25.29 37.62 2.14
C HIS A 49 25.08 37.50 0.62
N GLU A 50 25.34 36.33 0.05
CA GLU A 50 25.07 36.00 -1.35
C GLU A 50 23.63 35.52 -1.54
N GLY A 51 23.13 35.64 -2.77
CA GLY A 51 21.76 35.29 -3.11
C GLY A 51 20.70 36.14 -2.39
N SER A 52 19.45 35.72 -2.49
CA SER A 52 18.28 36.43 -1.98
C SER A 52 17.68 35.86 -0.70
N ALA A 53 18.33 34.86 -0.09
CA ALA A 53 17.87 34.24 1.14
C ALA A 53 17.60 35.26 2.25
N TRP A 54 16.51 35.07 2.98
CA TRP A 54 16.07 35.98 4.03
C TRP A 54 15.27 35.29 5.12
N ILE A 55 15.34 35.89 6.30
CA ILE A 55 14.61 35.45 7.49
C ILE A 55 13.61 36.57 7.79
N TYR A 56 12.33 36.26 7.76
CA TYR A 56 11.20 37.17 7.98
C TYR A 56 10.65 37.04 9.41
N ASP A 57 9.78 37.97 9.79
CA ASP A 57 8.92 37.89 10.98
C ASP A 57 9.70 37.56 12.27
N ASN A 58 9.23 36.62 13.08
CA ASN A 58 9.85 36.20 14.34
C ASN A 58 10.76 34.98 14.20
N ALA A 59 11.01 34.50 12.98
CA ALA A 59 11.78 33.30 12.73
C ALA A 59 13.20 33.43 13.30
N MET A 60 13.75 32.31 13.76
CA MET A 60 15.01 32.26 14.48
C MET A 60 15.94 31.25 13.85
N VAL A 61 17.17 31.69 13.56
CA VAL A 61 18.23 30.81 13.04
C VAL A 61 19.47 30.94 13.91
N TYR A 62 19.88 29.86 14.57
CA TYR A 62 20.98 29.91 15.53
C TYR A 62 21.81 28.62 15.58
N GLY A 63 22.84 28.60 16.40
CA GLY A 63 23.86 27.56 16.42
C GLY A 63 24.63 27.50 15.10
N ASN A 64 24.88 26.28 14.63
CA ASN A 64 25.61 26.06 13.37
C ASN A 64 24.71 26.02 12.13
N ALA A 65 23.45 26.46 12.24
CA ALA A 65 22.54 26.48 11.09
C ALA A 65 22.99 27.49 10.01
N ILE A 66 22.75 27.17 8.74
CA ILE A 66 23.14 28.02 7.60
C ILE A 66 21.97 28.11 6.63
N ILE A 67 21.60 29.35 6.26
CA ILE A 67 20.60 29.66 5.24
C ILE A 67 21.30 30.33 4.05
N SER A 68 21.13 29.79 2.85
CA SER A 68 21.80 30.26 1.62
C SER A 68 20.86 30.36 0.41
N ASP A 69 21.42 30.87 -0.69
CA ASP A 69 20.78 31.00 -2.01
C ASP A 69 19.53 31.88 -1.96
N ASN A 70 18.33 31.36 -2.18
CA ASN A 70 17.06 32.08 -2.15
C ASN A 70 16.12 31.57 -1.03
N ALA A 71 16.65 30.78 -0.08
CA ALA A 71 15.83 30.15 0.94
C ALA A 71 15.11 31.20 1.83
N GLN A 72 13.85 30.91 2.18
CA GLN A 72 13.01 31.82 2.96
C GLN A 72 12.57 31.16 4.26
N ILE A 73 12.85 31.83 5.38
CA ILE A 73 12.40 31.39 6.70
C ILE A 73 11.45 32.44 7.26
N SER A 74 10.22 32.10 7.66
CA SER A 74 9.20 33.08 8.04
C SER A 74 8.35 32.68 9.26
N ASN A 75 7.47 33.58 9.68
CA ASN A 75 6.61 33.49 10.85
C ASN A 75 7.39 33.23 12.15
N ASN A 76 7.20 32.09 12.81
CA ASN A 76 7.86 31.69 14.05
C ASN A 76 8.79 30.48 13.85
N ALA A 77 9.17 30.16 12.62
CA ALA A 77 9.98 28.99 12.32
C ALA A 77 11.34 29.05 13.02
N ILE A 78 11.86 27.89 13.42
CA ILE A 78 13.11 27.78 14.17
C ILE A 78 14.06 26.81 13.47
N VAL A 79 15.24 27.30 13.08
CA VAL A 79 16.28 26.50 12.42
C VAL A 79 17.57 26.53 13.23
N TYR A 80 18.11 25.39 13.65
CA TYR A 80 19.28 25.38 14.55
C TYR A 80 20.17 24.14 14.46
N ASP A 81 21.21 24.06 15.31
CA ASP A 81 22.04 22.86 15.55
C ASP A 81 22.61 22.20 14.27
N GLY A 82 23.05 23.01 13.30
CA GLY A 82 23.72 22.53 12.08
C GLY A 82 22.83 22.27 10.87
N ALA A 83 21.52 22.54 10.97
CA ALA A 83 20.62 22.48 9.82
C ALA A 83 21.06 23.39 8.66
N ARG A 84 20.83 22.95 7.42
CA ARG A 84 21.19 23.70 6.20
C ARG A 84 19.98 23.85 5.30
N ILE A 85 19.62 25.09 4.99
CA ILE A 85 18.51 25.42 4.10
C ILE A 85 19.05 26.21 2.91
N SER A 86 18.80 25.73 1.70
CA SER A 86 19.40 26.27 0.47
C SER A 86 18.40 26.31 -0.70
N ASP A 87 18.87 26.76 -1.86
CA ASP A 87 18.06 26.99 -3.07
C ASP A 87 16.82 27.86 -2.82
N ASN A 88 15.62 27.43 -3.19
CA ASN A 88 14.36 28.14 -2.98
C ASN A 88 13.52 27.55 -1.83
N ALA A 89 14.13 26.78 -0.92
CA ALA A 89 13.41 26.10 0.15
C ALA A 89 12.72 27.10 1.08
N GLN A 90 11.52 26.74 1.57
CA GLN A 90 10.69 27.61 2.41
C GLN A 90 10.35 26.92 3.73
N ILE A 91 10.68 27.58 4.85
CA ILE A 91 10.35 27.11 6.21
C ILE A 91 9.48 28.17 6.89
N SER A 92 8.27 27.84 7.30
CA SER A 92 7.28 28.83 7.77
C SER A 92 6.45 28.36 8.97
N ASN A 93 5.54 29.20 9.43
CA ASN A 93 4.69 28.99 10.62
C ASN A 93 5.53 28.69 11.88
N ASN A 94 5.31 27.58 12.59
CA ASN A 94 6.06 27.20 13.79
C ASN A 94 6.99 26.00 13.54
N ALA A 95 7.32 25.71 12.27
CA ALA A 95 8.13 24.55 11.91
C ALA A 95 9.53 24.60 12.55
N LYS A 96 10.07 23.44 12.90
CA LYS A 96 11.40 23.30 13.52
C LYS A 96 12.30 22.42 12.66
N VAL A 97 13.48 22.92 12.31
CA VAL A 97 14.48 22.17 11.52
C VAL A 97 15.85 22.20 12.21
N TYR A 98 16.39 21.04 12.60
CA TYR A 98 17.62 21.02 13.42
C TYR A 98 18.50 19.76 13.29
N SER A 99 19.60 19.69 14.06
CA SER A 99 20.54 18.57 14.15
C SER A 99 21.15 18.09 12.83
N GLY A 100 21.41 19.01 11.90
CA GLY A 100 22.08 18.69 10.63
C GLY A 100 21.16 18.43 9.44
N ALA A 101 19.84 18.62 9.59
CA ALA A 101 18.87 18.39 8.53
C ALA A 101 19.15 19.30 7.32
N ARG A 102 18.95 18.78 6.10
CA ARG A 102 19.25 19.48 4.85
C ARG A 102 17.98 19.64 4.03
N ILE A 103 17.57 20.88 3.77
CA ILE A 103 16.38 21.21 3.00
C ILE A 103 16.80 22.06 1.80
N SER A 104 16.46 21.65 0.58
CA SER A 104 16.93 22.29 -0.65
C SER A 104 15.88 22.28 -1.77
N ASN A 105 16.24 22.76 -2.96
CA ASN A 105 15.39 22.96 -4.12
C ASN A 105 14.16 23.84 -3.80
N ASN A 106 12.94 23.37 -4.05
CA ASN A 106 11.68 24.08 -3.77
C ASN A 106 10.92 23.45 -2.60
N ALA A 107 11.60 22.70 -1.73
CA ALA A 107 10.96 22.01 -0.61
C ALA A 107 10.31 22.99 0.37
N GLN A 108 9.15 22.63 0.92
CA GLN A 108 8.36 23.46 1.82
C GLN A 108 8.11 22.74 3.15
N ILE A 109 8.50 23.36 4.26
CA ILE A 109 8.23 22.87 5.63
C ILE A 109 7.41 23.93 6.37
N SER A 110 6.26 23.56 6.92
CA SER A 110 5.35 24.53 7.52
C SER A 110 4.52 23.95 8.67
N ASN A 111 3.61 24.76 9.20
CA ASN A 111 2.78 24.49 10.39
C ASN A 111 3.63 24.19 11.63
N ASN A 112 3.45 23.05 12.27
CA ASN A 112 4.18 22.63 13.47
C ASN A 112 5.14 21.47 13.16
N ALA A 113 5.43 21.23 11.88
CA ALA A 113 6.29 20.12 11.46
C ALA A 113 7.69 20.20 12.06
N ILE A 114 8.23 19.05 12.43
CA ILE A 114 9.54 18.89 13.06
C ILE A 114 10.41 18.03 12.15
N VAL A 115 11.59 18.54 11.77
CA VAL A 115 12.56 17.84 10.94
C VAL A 115 13.92 17.88 11.62
N HIS A 116 14.54 16.73 11.90
CA HIS A 116 15.81 16.72 12.61
C HIS A 116 16.74 15.55 12.30
N HIS A 117 17.97 15.63 12.84
CA HIS A 117 19.11 14.77 12.52
C HIS A 117 19.56 14.90 11.05
N GLN A 118 19.95 13.81 10.40
CA GLN A 118 20.55 13.79 9.06
C GLN A 118 19.51 13.67 7.94
N VAL A 119 18.29 14.17 8.15
CA VAL A 119 17.21 14.14 7.16
C VAL A 119 17.56 15.00 5.94
N GLN A 120 17.17 14.56 4.75
CA GLN A 120 17.32 15.29 3.49
C GLN A 120 15.96 15.50 2.83
N ILE A 121 15.56 16.75 2.59
CA ILE A 121 14.29 17.08 1.91
C ILE A 121 14.58 17.99 0.72
N TYR A 122 14.21 17.56 -0.48
CA TYR A 122 14.54 18.27 -1.71
C TYR A 122 13.47 18.08 -2.79
N GLY A 123 13.69 18.57 -4.02
CA GLY A 123 12.63 18.63 -5.05
C GLY A 123 11.56 19.67 -4.72
N ASN A 124 10.29 19.30 -4.85
CA ASN A 124 9.11 20.11 -4.50
C ASN A 124 8.37 19.53 -3.27
N ALA A 125 9.05 18.72 -2.45
CA ALA A 125 8.44 18.01 -1.33
C ALA A 125 7.81 18.96 -0.29
N LYS A 126 6.70 18.56 0.32
CA LYS A 126 5.94 19.37 1.29
C LYS A 126 5.74 18.65 2.61
N ILE A 127 6.22 19.22 3.70
CA ILE A 127 6.02 18.73 5.06
C ILE A 127 5.22 19.76 5.86
N TYR A 128 4.09 19.37 6.42
CA TYR A 128 3.20 20.29 7.13
C TYR A 128 2.37 19.58 8.20
N GLY A 129 1.41 20.25 8.83
CA GLY A 129 0.71 19.73 10.02
C GLY A 129 1.62 19.62 11.25
N GLU A 130 1.47 18.52 11.99
CA GLU A 130 2.25 18.09 13.15
C GLU A 130 3.28 16.98 12.76
N ALA A 131 3.66 16.90 11.48
CA ALA A 131 4.49 15.82 10.99
C ALA A 131 5.91 15.84 11.59
N GLU A 132 6.46 14.66 11.90
CA GLU A 132 7.77 14.50 12.52
C GLU A 132 8.68 13.62 11.64
N ILE A 133 9.78 14.19 11.14
CA ILE A 133 10.75 13.51 10.27
C ILE A 133 12.13 13.49 10.95
N ASP A 134 12.71 12.31 11.05
CA ASP A 134 13.86 12.04 11.91
C ASP A 134 14.91 11.12 11.23
N ASN A 135 16.12 11.12 11.79
CA ASN A 135 17.28 10.29 11.50
C ASN A 135 17.88 10.49 10.10
N LYS A 136 17.67 9.57 9.17
CA LYS A 136 18.34 9.52 7.86
C LYS A 136 17.33 9.43 6.72
N ALA A 137 16.10 9.92 6.96
CA ALA A 137 15.06 9.91 5.94
C ALA A 137 15.43 10.85 4.78
N LYS A 138 15.08 10.45 3.56
CA LYS A 138 15.11 11.30 2.36
C LYS A 138 13.69 11.46 1.84
N ILE A 139 13.27 12.70 1.60
CA ILE A 139 11.95 13.02 1.07
C ILE A 139 12.12 13.96 -0.13
N TYR A 140 11.70 13.54 -1.31
CA TYR A 140 11.93 14.32 -2.54
C TYR A 140 10.84 14.15 -3.60
N GLY A 141 11.05 14.70 -4.80
CA GLY A 141 9.99 14.76 -5.82
C GLY A 141 8.90 15.75 -5.41
N ASP A 142 7.65 15.41 -5.66
CA ASP A 142 6.43 16.12 -5.24
C ASP A 142 5.81 15.52 -3.96
N ALA A 143 6.57 14.74 -3.18
CA ALA A 143 6.07 13.97 -2.04
C ALA A 143 5.55 14.87 -0.90
N LYS A 144 4.55 14.39 -0.16
CA LYS A 144 3.91 15.12 0.94
C LYS A 144 3.88 14.31 2.23
N VAL A 145 4.21 14.94 3.36
CA VAL A 145 4.04 14.35 4.69
C VAL A 145 3.33 15.33 5.61
N TYR A 146 2.17 14.96 6.14
CA TYR A 146 1.33 15.90 6.88
C TYR A 146 0.47 15.27 7.98
N ASP A 147 -0.41 16.06 8.59
CA ASP A 147 -1.15 15.74 9.82
C ASP A 147 -0.19 15.32 10.95
N ASN A 148 -0.42 14.20 11.63
CA ASN A 148 0.42 13.70 12.73
C ASN A 148 1.40 12.60 12.27
N ALA A 149 1.73 12.56 10.97
CA ALA A 149 2.58 11.51 10.42
C ALA A 149 4.02 11.55 10.99
N LYS A 150 4.59 10.39 11.25
CA LYS A 150 5.95 10.24 11.79
C LYS A 150 6.81 9.37 10.89
N ILE A 151 7.97 9.85 10.47
CA ILE A 151 8.94 9.14 9.63
C ILE A 151 10.28 9.12 10.37
N THR A 152 10.87 7.95 10.59
CA THR A 152 12.15 7.83 11.28
C THR A 152 13.04 6.75 10.68
N LYS A 153 14.33 6.78 11.05
CA LYS A 153 15.44 5.95 10.53
C LYS A 153 15.75 6.23 9.06
N LYS A 154 16.18 5.22 8.30
CA LYS A 154 16.54 5.35 6.88
C LYS A 154 15.35 4.94 6.00
N ILE A 155 14.69 5.92 5.40
CA ILE A 155 13.56 5.78 4.47
C ILE A 155 13.81 6.70 3.29
N GLU A 156 13.37 6.32 2.09
CA GLU A 156 13.31 7.22 0.93
C GLU A 156 11.85 7.33 0.48
N LEU A 157 11.31 8.55 0.45
CA LEU A 157 9.97 8.91 -0.02
C LEU A 157 10.13 9.85 -1.21
N TYR A 158 9.49 9.56 -2.34
CA TYR A 158 9.73 10.30 -3.57
C TYR A 158 8.54 10.33 -4.52
N ASP A 159 8.73 10.97 -5.68
CA ASP A 159 7.71 11.24 -6.70
C ASP A 159 6.47 11.88 -6.09
N ASN A 160 5.28 11.28 -6.24
CA ASN A 160 4.01 11.87 -5.78
C ASN A 160 3.49 11.22 -4.49
N ALA A 161 4.35 10.59 -3.69
CA ALA A 161 3.91 9.85 -2.51
C ALA A 161 3.38 10.78 -1.41
N GLU A 162 2.24 10.44 -0.82
CA GLU A 162 1.69 11.16 0.33
C GLU A 162 1.60 10.26 1.56
N ILE A 163 1.95 10.81 2.73
CA ILE A 163 1.82 10.17 4.04
C ILE A 163 1.14 11.15 4.99
N PHE A 164 0.03 10.77 5.58
CA PHE A 164 -0.76 11.66 6.43
C PHE A 164 -1.56 10.91 7.50
N GLY A 165 -2.46 11.61 8.19
CA GLY A 165 -3.14 11.11 9.38
C GLY A 165 -2.17 10.84 10.53
N ASN A 166 -2.32 9.69 11.19
CA ASN A 166 -1.47 9.27 12.31
C ASN A 166 -0.42 8.22 11.88
N ALA A 167 -0.04 8.21 10.59
CA ALA A 167 0.86 7.20 10.04
C ALA A 167 2.23 7.22 10.73
N LYS A 168 2.75 6.06 11.13
CA LYS A 168 4.12 5.94 11.66
C LYS A 168 4.95 5.03 10.77
N ILE A 169 5.93 5.59 10.08
CA ILE A 169 6.85 4.90 9.19
C ILE A 169 8.25 4.82 9.81
N ILE A 170 8.75 3.60 9.98
CA ILE A 170 10.04 3.32 10.63
C ILE A 170 10.90 2.52 9.65
N GLY A 171 12.02 3.08 9.21
CA GLY A 171 12.97 2.40 8.32
C GLY A 171 13.88 1.42 9.08
N ASN A 172 14.80 0.78 8.35
CA ASN A 172 15.83 -0.10 8.93
C ASN A 172 17.21 0.56 8.82
N GLU A 173 18.00 0.50 9.90
CA GLU A 173 19.35 1.09 9.96
C GLU A 173 20.46 0.09 9.59
N ASN A 174 20.17 -1.22 9.56
CA ASN A 174 21.20 -2.28 9.63
C ASN A 174 21.32 -3.16 8.38
N THR A 175 20.66 -2.83 7.27
CA THR A 175 20.67 -3.69 6.08
C THR A 175 20.77 -2.89 4.78
N SER A 176 21.46 -3.47 3.80
CA SER A 176 21.48 -3.05 2.39
C SER A 176 20.09 -3.12 1.74
N SER A 177 19.11 -3.70 2.44
CA SER A 177 17.71 -3.86 2.04
C SER A 177 16.81 -3.26 3.13
N SER A 178 16.12 -2.16 2.85
CA SER A 178 15.38 -1.37 3.83
C SER A 178 14.02 -2.00 4.19
N HIS A 179 13.94 -2.71 5.32
CA HIS A 179 12.64 -3.18 5.83
C HIS A 179 11.87 -2.03 6.50
N THR A 180 10.85 -1.52 5.84
CA THR A 180 10.00 -0.41 6.31
C THR A 180 8.85 -0.95 7.16
N LYS A 181 8.45 -0.27 8.24
CA LYS A 181 7.22 -0.60 8.98
C LYS A 181 6.26 0.58 8.98
N ILE A 182 4.98 0.35 8.68
CA ILE A 182 3.92 1.35 8.62
C ILE A 182 2.81 0.93 9.59
N TYR A 183 2.47 1.79 10.54
CA TYR A 183 1.41 1.55 11.54
C TYR A 183 0.27 2.57 11.42
N GLY A 184 -0.90 2.20 11.96
CA GLY A 184 -2.10 3.04 12.00
C GLY A 184 -2.93 3.01 10.70
N ASN A 185 -3.88 3.94 10.58
CA ASN A 185 -4.70 4.13 9.38
C ASN A 185 -3.90 4.85 8.28
N ALA A 186 -2.69 4.37 7.98
CA ALA A 186 -1.79 5.00 7.02
C ALA A 186 -2.35 4.87 5.60
N ARG A 187 -2.34 5.96 4.84
CA ARG A 187 -2.85 6.00 3.46
C ARG A 187 -1.66 6.17 2.52
N VAL A 188 -1.39 5.19 1.66
CA VAL A 188 -0.33 5.17 0.63
C VAL A 188 -1.01 5.27 -0.73
N HIS A 189 -0.75 6.33 -1.48
CA HIS A 189 -1.39 6.54 -2.77
C HIS A 189 -0.52 7.35 -3.75
N GLY A 190 -1.07 7.72 -4.91
CA GLY A 190 -0.33 8.30 -6.03
C GLY A 190 0.64 7.29 -6.65
N ASN A 191 1.80 7.74 -7.12
CA ASN A 191 2.86 6.88 -7.69
C ASN A 191 3.84 6.34 -6.62
N ALA A 192 3.38 6.14 -5.38
CA ALA A 192 4.26 5.74 -4.28
C ALA A 192 4.82 4.32 -4.48
N GLU A 193 6.14 4.15 -4.45
CA GLU A 193 6.79 2.83 -4.49
C GLU A 193 7.46 2.49 -3.15
N ILE A 194 6.95 1.49 -2.44
CA ILE A 194 7.48 1.04 -1.14
C ILE A 194 7.99 -0.39 -1.25
N ASN A 195 9.26 -0.60 -0.94
CA ASN A 195 9.90 -1.91 -0.95
C ASN A 195 10.14 -2.46 0.47
N GLN A 196 9.94 -3.77 0.63
CA GLN A 196 10.12 -4.54 1.86
C GLN A 196 9.40 -3.90 3.04
N VAL A 197 8.07 -3.97 3.10
CA VAL A 197 7.28 -3.25 4.11
C VAL A 197 6.42 -4.15 4.97
N SER A 198 6.40 -3.90 6.29
CA SER A 198 5.36 -4.41 7.17
C SER A 198 4.32 -3.32 7.44
N MET A 199 3.09 -3.48 6.97
CA MET A 199 1.97 -2.59 7.25
C MET A 199 1.05 -3.20 8.31
N TYR A 200 0.52 -2.40 9.23
CA TYR A 200 -0.36 -2.86 10.31
C TYR A 200 -1.66 -2.05 10.37
N ASP A 201 -2.64 -2.54 11.14
CA ASP A 201 -3.93 -1.90 11.43
C ASP A 201 -4.87 -1.77 10.21
N ASN A 202 -5.23 -0.55 9.81
CA ASN A 202 -6.18 -0.29 8.71
C ASN A 202 -5.51 0.53 7.60
N ALA A 203 -4.31 0.12 7.17
CA ALA A 203 -3.61 0.79 6.09
C ALA A 203 -4.44 0.80 4.79
N GLU A 204 -4.46 1.92 4.08
CA GLU A 204 -5.10 2.04 2.77
C GLU A 204 -4.04 2.23 1.70
N ILE A 205 -4.01 1.40 0.67
CA ILE A 205 -3.11 1.48 -0.49
C ILE A 205 -3.98 1.69 -1.73
N PHE A 206 -3.84 2.82 -2.43
CA PHE A 206 -4.69 3.15 -3.57
C PHE A 206 -4.02 4.00 -4.65
N ASP A 207 -4.79 4.45 -5.64
CA ASP A 207 -4.30 5.07 -6.89
C ASP A 207 -3.27 4.16 -7.58
N ASP A 208 -2.12 4.67 -8.03
CA ASP A 208 -1.09 3.89 -8.74
C ASP A 208 0.04 3.37 -7.80
N ALA A 209 -0.22 3.28 -6.50
CA ALA A 209 0.80 2.92 -5.51
C ALA A 209 1.29 1.48 -5.70
N LYS A 210 2.58 1.26 -5.52
CA LYS A 210 3.25 -0.05 -5.66
C LYS A 210 3.92 -0.47 -4.37
N ILE A 211 3.54 -1.64 -3.88
CA ILE A 211 4.15 -2.28 -2.72
C ILE A 211 4.85 -3.56 -3.17
N ALA A 212 6.16 -3.64 -2.98
CA ALA A 212 6.95 -4.78 -3.43
C ALA A 212 8.05 -5.12 -2.41
N GLY A 213 8.91 -6.07 -2.75
CA GLY A 213 10.10 -6.41 -1.99
C GLY A 213 9.93 -7.63 -1.08
N SER A 214 11.03 -8.36 -0.91
CA SER A 214 11.10 -9.56 -0.10
C SER A 214 10.76 -9.29 1.37
N ASN A 215 9.89 -10.15 1.93
CA ASN A 215 9.36 -10.07 3.30
C ASN A 215 8.36 -8.92 3.53
N THR A 216 7.64 -8.47 2.52
CA THR A 216 6.51 -7.56 2.72
C THR A 216 5.36 -8.27 3.45
N GLU A 217 4.83 -7.65 4.50
CA GLU A 217 3.74 -8.21 5.31
C GLU A 217 2.69 -7.14 5.62
N ILE A 218 1.48 -7.30 5.10
CA ILE A 218 0.36 -6.37 5.31
C ILE A 218 -0.63 -7.05 6.26
N TYR A 219 -0.82 -6.47 7.44
CA TYR A 219 -1.66 -6.98 8.53
C TYR A 219 -2.93 -6.15 8.73
N GLY A 220 -3.91 -6.72 9.43
CA GLY A 220 -5.14 -6.05 9.85
C GLY A 220 -6.21 -5.90 8.76
N ASN A 221 -7.05 -4.86 8.86
CA ASN A 221 -8.11 -4.57 7.89
C ASN A 221 -7.58 -3.67 6.75
N ALA A 222 -6.40 -3.97 6.23
CA ALA A 222 -5.80 -3.16 5.17
C ALA A 222 -6.73 -3.11 3.94
N LYS A 223 -6.82 -1.98 3.26
CA LYS A 223 -7.61 -1.78 2.05
C LYS A 223 -6.70 -1.50 0.88
N ILE A 224 -6.78 -2.29 -0.17
CA ILE A 224 -5.96 -2.19 -1.38
C ILE A 224 -6.91 -1.98 -2.56
N PHE A 225 -6.90 -0.80 -3.16
CA PHE A 225 -7.90 -0.43 -4.18
C PHE A 225 -7.36 0.55 -5.23
N GLY A 226 -8.22 1.07 -6.10
CA GLY A 226 -7.78 1.90 -7.23
C GLY A 226 -6.94 1.07 -8.21
N ASN A 227 -5.83 1.61 -8.72
CA ASN A 227 -4.89 0.88 -9.58
C ASN A 227 -3.71 0.27 -8.80
N ALA A 228 -3.80 0.19 -7.46
CA ALA A 228 -2.66 -0.15 -6.62
C ALA A 228 -2.14 -1.54 -6.95
N SER A 229 -0.82 -1.72 -6.87
CA SER A 229 -0.16 -2.98 -7.16
C SER A 229 0.63 -3.52 -5.96
N ILE A 230 0.52 -4.82 -5.74
CA ILE A 230 1.33 -5.55 -4.75
C ILE A 230 2.05 -6.70 -5.45
N GLY A 231 3.38 -6.72 -5.33
CA GLY A 231 4.23 -7.76 -5.88
C GLY A 231 5.17 -7.30 -6.99
N ASP A 232 5.64 -8.27 -7.77
CA ASP A 232 6.62 -8.10 -8.87
C ASP A 232 7.90 -7.36 -8.46
N SER A 233 8.47 -7.82 -7.35
CA SER A 233 9.67 -7.23 -6.81
C SER A 233 10.92 -7.62 -7.60
N SER A 234 11.94 -6.74 -7.55
CA SER A 234 13.22 -6.98 -8.24
C SER A 234 14.01 -8.17 -7.69
N GLN A 235 13.69 -8.64 -6.48
CA GLN A 235 14.36 -9.75 -5.80
C GLN A 235 13.34 -10.74 -5.28
N ALA A 236 13.54 -12.03 -5.57
CA ALA A 236 12.61 -13.07 -5.12
C ALA A 236 12.28 -12.97 -3.62
N GLY A 237 10.99 -12.91 -3.31
CA GLY A 237 10.52 -12.54 -1.98
C GLY A 237 9.20 -13.18 -1.58
N LYS A 238 8.95 -13.26 -0.27
CA LYS A 238 7.64 -13.63 0.24
C LYS A 238 6.86 -12.37 0.58
N ILE A 239 5.65 -12.24 0.04
CA ILE A 239 4.71 -11.17 0.38
C ILE A 239 3.50 -11.81 1.06
N LYS A 240 3.04 -11.23 2.16
CA LYS A 240 1.91 -11.77 2.90
C LYS A 240 0.88 -10.69 3.16
N LEU A 241 -0.38 -10.99 2.93
CA LEU A 241 -1.53 -10.19 3.31
C LEU A 241 -2.29 -11.01 4.35
N TYR A 242 -2.60 -10.44 5.50
CA TYR A 242 -3.17 -11.14 6.65
C TYR A 242 -4.56 -10.61 7.04
N ASP A 243 -5.20 -11.33 7.97
CA ASP A 243 -6.41 -10.94 8.66
C ASP A 243 -7.60 -10.67 7.73
N ASP A 244 -8.19 -9.48 7.79
CA ASP A 244 -9.43 -9.12 7.09
C ASP A 244 -9.14 -8.13 5.94
N ALA A 245 -7.96 -8.24 5.31
CA ALA A 245 -7.56 -7.37 4.22
C ALA A 245 -8.57 -7.36 3.06
N GLN A 246 -8.83 -6.17 2.50
CA GLN A 246 -9.78 -5.95 1.40
C GLN A 246 -9.00 -5.54 0.15
N ILE A 247 -9.22 -6.22 -0.96
CA ILE A 247 -8.57 -6.02 -2.25
C ILE A 247 -9.68 -5.80 -3.29
N TYR A 248 -9.79 -4.59 -3.83
CA TYR A 248 -10.95 -4.18 -4.64
C TYR A 248 -10.62 -3.07 -5.64
N GLY A 249 -11.61 -2.47 -6.29
CA GLY A 249 -11.38 -1.59 -7.44
C GLY A 249 -10.64 -2.32 -8.58
N ASP A 250 -9.66 -1.67 -9.19
CA ASP A 250 -8.80 -2.23 -10.26
C ASP A 250 -7.43 -2.72 -9.71
N ALA A 251 -7.34 -2.96 -8.40
CA ALA A 251 -6.09 -3.29 -7.73
C ALA A 251 -5.52 -4.62 -8.20
N LYS A 252 -4.20 -4.75 -8.19
CA LYS A 252 -3.48 -5.90 -8.73
C LYS A 252 -2.57 -6.50 -7.69
N VAL A 253 -2.74 -7.79 -7.39
CA VAL A 253 -1.78 -8.53 -6.58
C VAL A 253 -1.19 -9.62 -7.43
N TYR A 254 0.10 -9.52 -7.74
CA TYR A 254 0.68 -10.40 -8.74
C TYR A 254 2.17 -10.69 -8.58
N SER A 255 2.56 -11.87 -9.03
CA SER A 255 3.96 -12.29 -9.10
C SER A 255 4.27 -12.80 -10.51
N LEU A 256 5.00 -12.01 -11.29
CA LEU A 256 5.50 -12.41 -12.60
C LEU A 256 6.78 -13.23 -12.45
N GLU A 257 6.99 -14.21 -13.33
CA GLU A 257 8.21 -15.04 -13.38
C GLU A 257 8.53 -15.87 -12.12
N LYS A 258 7.54 -16.11 -11.25
CA LYS A 258 7.70 -16.84 -9.96
C LYS A 258 8.77 -16.25 -9.04
N LYS A 259 9.06 -14.94 -9.17
CA LYS A 259 10.00 -14.26 -8.27
C LYS A 259 9.43 -14.18 -6.86
N ASP A 260 8.18 -13.74 -6.75
CA ASP A 260 7.53 -13.61 -5.45
C ASP A 260 6.59 -14.78 -5.15
N ILE A 261 6.54 -15.18 -3.89
CA ILE A 261 5.46 -16.01 -3.36
C ILE A 261 4.55 -15.07 -2.57
N ILE A 262 3.37 -14.79 -3.12
CA ILE A 262 2.38 -13.96 -2.43
C ILE A 262 1.38 -14.87 -1.72
N GLU A 263 1.07 -14.57 -0.48
CA GLU A 263 0.10 -15.34 0.31
C GLU A 263 -0.93 -14.40 0.94
N ILE A 264 -2.21 -14.65 0.69
CA ILE A 264 -3.36 -13.90 1.20
C ILE A 264 -4.07 -14.82 2.21
N PHE A 265 -3.93 -14.49 3.50
CA PHE A 265 -4.43 -15.22 4.66
C PHE A 265 -5.65 -14.54 5.28
N GLY A 266 -6.47 -15.32 5.99
CA GLY A 266 -7.45 -14.82 6.95
C GLY A 266 -8.87 -14.81 6.40
N ARG A 267 -9.65 -13.76 6.70
CA ARG A 267 -10.97 -13.48 6.11
C ARG A 267 -10.87 -12.37 5.06
N ALA A 268 -9.81 -12.41 4.27
CA ALA A 268 -9.56 -11.44 3.22
C ALA A 268 -10.72 -11.39 2.21
N ARG A 269 -11.02 -10.20 1.68
CA ARG A 269 -12.08 -9.97 0.69
C ARG A 269 -11.47 -9.49 -0.61
N ILE A 270 -11.68 -10.22 -1.68
CA ILE A 270 -11.17 -9.92 -3.02
C ILE A 270 -12.40 -9.69 -3.90
N HIS A 271 -12.61 -8.46 -4.37
CA HIS A 271 -13.84 -8.09 -5.06
C HIS A 271 -13.67 -6.96 -6.09
N ASP A 272 -14.79 -6.40 -6.56
CA ASP A 272 -14.87 -5.46 -7.68
C ASP A 272 -14.16 -5.99 -8.93
N LYS A 273 -13.11 -5.33 -9.44
CA LYS A 273 -12.32 -5.78 -10.61
C LYS A 273 -10.90 -6.17 -10.20
N ALA A 274 -10.67 -6.46 -8.92
CA ALA A 274 -9.35 -6.78 -8.41
C ALA A 274 -8.77 -7.96 -9.18
N VAL A 275 -7.50 -7.86 -9.55
CA VAL A 275 -6.78 -8.89 -10.32
C VAL A 275 -5.76 -9.57 -9.44
N ILE A 276 -5.92 -10.86 -9.22
CA ILE A 276 -4.93 -11.70 -8.55
C ILE A 276 -4.35 -12.66 -9.58
N LYS A 277 -3.03 -12.61 -9.82
CA LYS A 277 -2.41 -13.46 -10.84
C LYS A 277 -0.97 -13.87 -10.55
N GLY A 278 -0.52 -14.91 -11.23
CA GLY A 278 0.82 -15.47 -11.05
C GLY A 278 0.92 -16.38 -9.82
N SER A 279 2.08 -16.38 -9.15
CA SER A 279 2.34 -17.25 -7.98
C SER A 279 1.73 -16.70 -6.68
N VAL A 280 0.40 -16.73 -6.56
CA VAL A 280 -0.33 -16.29 -5.36
C VAL A 280 -1.05 -17.45 -4.69
N LYS A 281 -1.06 -17.49 -3.36
CA LYS A 281 -1.90 -18.41 -2.57
C LYS A 281 -2.93 -17.61 -1.80
N ILE A 282 -4.19 -17.97 -1.89
CA ILE A 282 -5.31 -17.43 -1.13
C ILE A 282 -5.81 -18.58 -0.26
N PHE A 283 -5.90 -18.44 1.06
CA PHE A 283 -6.45 -19.53 1.87
C PHE A 283 -7.09 -19.04 3.19
N ASN A 284 -7.64 -19.97 3.97
CA ASN A 284 -8.51 -19.78 5.14
C ASN A 284 -9.94 -19.40 4.73
N GLN A 285 -10.52 -18.36 5.33
CA GLN A 285 -11.92 -17.95 5.15
C GLN A 285 -12.03 -16.78 4.16
N ALA A 286 -11.18 -16.77 3.14
CA ALA A 286 -11.15 -15.71 2.15
C ALA A 286 -12.44 -15.69 1.33
N ARG A 287 -12.88 -14.49 0.92
CA ARG A 287 -14.06 -14.28 0.09
C ARG A 287 -13.64 -13.69 -1.24
N ILE A 288 -13.99 -14.34 -2.34
CA ILE A 288 -13.68 -13.90 -3.71
C ILE A 288 -15.01 -13.67 -4.42
N TYR A 289 -15.31 -12.42 -4.78
CA TYR A 289 -16.62 -12.07 -5.32
C TYR A 289 -16.64 -10.87 -6.27
N ASP A 290 -17.84 -10.41 -6.65
CA ASP A 290 -18.07 -9.41 -7.70
C ASP A 290 -17.34 -9.79 -9.00
N ASN A 291 -16.70 -8.87 -9.71
CA ASN A 291 -15.97 -9.17 -10.95
C ASN A 291 -14.48 -9.48 -10.69
N ALA A 292 -14.11 -9.98 -9.51
CA ALA A 292 -12.72 -10.28 -9.19
C ALA A 292 -12.12 -11.25 -10.20
N GLN A 293 -10.89 -11.01 -10.65
CA GLN A 293 -10.22 -11.79 -11.68
C GLN A 293 -9.07 -12.57 -11.05
N ILE A 294 -9.22 -13.88 -10.90
CA ILE A 294 -8.17 -14.79 -10.44
C ILE A 294 -7.60 -15.53 -11.64
N GLN A 295 -6.29 -15.42 -11.90
CA GLN A 295 -5.70 -15.91 -13.15
C GLN A 295 -4.34 -16.58 -12.94
N ASP A 296 -3.85 -17.29 -13.96
CA ASP A 296 -2.55 -17.98 -13.98
C ASP A 296 -2.43 -19.08 -12.90
N ASN A 297 -1.38 -19.05 -12.04
CA ASN A 297 -1.02 -20.16 -11.14
C ASN A 297 -1.43 -19.86 -9.68
N VAL A 298 -2.61 -19.30 -9.48
CA VAL A 298 -3.13 -18.99 -8.15
C VAL A 298 -3.59 -20.28 -7.45
N LYS A 299 -3.41 -20.39 -6.14
CA LYS A 299 -3.97 -21.48 -5.34
C LYS A 299 -4.97 -20.92 -4.35
N ILE A 300 -6.19 -21.41 -4.35
CA ILE A 300 -7.25 -21.06 -3.40
C ILE A 300 -7.49 -22.26 -2.50
N SER A 301 -7.40 -22.11 -1.17
CA SER A 301 -7.69 -23.23 -0.28
C SER A 301 -8.27 -22.91 1.10
N GLY A 302 -8.65 -23.94 1.87
CA GLY A 302 -9.25 -23.78 3.21
C GLY A 302 -10.77 -23.72 3.15
N ASN A 303 -11.37 -22.75 3.87
CA ASN A 303 -12.82 -22.54 3.96
C ASN A 303 -13.24 -21.29 3.18
N ALA A 304 -12.67 -21.10 1.99
CA ALA A 304 -12.89 -19.90 1.19
C ALA A 304 -14.26 -19.95 0.51
N GLU A 305 -14.86 -18.76 0.35
CA GLU A 305 -16.13 -18.57 -0.34
C GLU A 305 -15.85 -17.88 -1.68
N ILE A 306 -16.37 -18.44 -2.76
CA ILE A 306 -16.23 -17.90 -4.11
C ILE A 306 -17.63 -17.74 -4.68
N TYR A 307 -18.02 -16.51 -5.05
CA TYR A 307 -19.40 -16.19 -5.48
C TYR A 307 -19.45 -14.92 -6.35
N GLY A 308 -20.63 -14.49 -6.81
CA GLY A 308 -20.73 -13.32 -7.70
C GLY A 308 -20.05 -13.55 -9.05
N ASP A 309 -19.81 -12.54 -9.88
CA ASP A 309 -19.20 -12.70 -11.22
C ASP A 309 -17.68 -13.01 -11.23
N ALA A 310 -17.17 -13.65 -10.16
CA ALA A 310 -15.75 -13.80 -9.92
C ALA A 310 -15.11 -14.72 -10.97
N ASN A 311 -14.21 -14.17 -11.78
CA ASN A 311 -13.64 -14.88 -12.90
C ASN A 311 -12.35 -15.63 -12.50
N ILE A 312 -12.42 -16.93 -12.30
CA ILE A 312 -11.29 -17.81 -12.00
C ILE A 312 -10.83 -18.52 -13.27
N THR A 313 -9.62 -18.22 -13.71
CA THR A 313 -9.09 -18.62 -15.01
C THR A 313 -7.66 -19.13 -14.89
N GLY A 314 -7.07 -19.57 -16.01
CA GLY A 314 -5.71 -20.10 -16.03
C GLY A 314 -5.60 -21.46 -15.33
N ASN A 315 -4.44 -21.70 -14.71
CA ASN A 315 -4.13 -22.91 -13.95
C ASN A 315 -4.43 -22.72 -12.44
N THR A 316 -5.53 -22.03 -12.12
CA THR A 316 -5.88 -21.77 -10.72
C THR A 316 -6.33 -23.06 -10.04
N GLU A 317 -5.72 -23.39 -8.90
CA GLU A 317 -6.03 -24.57 -8.09
C GLU A 317 -7.01 -24.19 -6.98
N ILE A 318 -8.11 -24.94 -6.80
CA ILE A 318 -9.11 -24.73 -5.73
C ILE A 318 -9.19 -26.00 -4.89
N SER A 319 -9.03 -25.92 -3.56
CA SER A 319 -9.00 -27.10 -2.68
C SER A 319 -9.44 -26.83 -1.23
N GLY A 320 -10.02 -27.80 -0.53
CA GLY A 320 -10.54 -27.62 0.85
C GLY A 320 -12.07 -27.50 0.89
N HIS A 321 -12.62 -27.03 2.01
CA HIS A 321 -14.06 -26.78 2.17
C HIS A 321 -14.45 -25.47 1.49
N ILE A 322 -14.34 -25.46 0.17
CA ILE A 322 -14.59 -24.27 -0.62
C ILE A 322 -16.08 -24.20 -0.95
N GLN A 323 -16.72 -23.12 -0.53
CA GLN A 323 -18.09 -22.84 -0.94
C GLN A 323 -18.04 -22.04 -2.25
N ILE A 324 -18.13 -22.74 -3.38
CA ILE A 324 -18.29 -22.10 -4.69
C ILE A 324 -19.78 -21.92 -4.99
N LEU A 325 -20.30 -20.76 -4.61
CA LEU A 325 -21.71 -20.39 -4.80
C LEU A 325 -21.91 -19.84 -6.22
N SER A 326 -23.16 -19.82 -6.69
CA SER A 326 -23.49 -19.55 -8.10
C SER A 326 -22.94 -18.20 -8.63
N ASP A 327 -22.77 -18.13 -9.95
CA ASP A 327 -22.28 -17.01 -10.78
C ASP A 327 -20.76 -16.80 -10.84
N ALA A 328 -19.98 -17.46 -9.95
CA ALA A 328 -18.53 -17.34 -9.90
C ALA A 328 -17.86 -17.95 -11.11
N GLN A 329 -17.61 -17.16 -12.16
CA GLN A 329 -16.94 -17.50 -13.43
C GLN A 329 -15.57 -18.13 -13.21
N ILE A 330 -15.49 -19.36 -12.69
CA ILE A 330 -14.53 -20.31 -13.28
C ILE A 330 -14.73 -20.11 -14.78
N THR A 331 -13.73 -19.80 -15.61
CA THR A 331 -13.95 -19.79 -17.06
C THR A 331 -13.55 -21.16 -17.59
N LYS A 332 -14.37 -22.17 -17.25
CA LYS A 332 -15.85 -22.00 -17.16
C LYS A 332 -16.56 -22.54 -15.90
N ILE A 333 -17.56 -21.84 -15.33
CA ILE A 333 -18.49 -22.28 -14.25
C ILE A 333 -19.38 -23.34 -14.79
N SER A 334 -19.58 -23.31 -16.10
CA SER A 334 -20.02 -24.46 -16.86
C SER A 334 -19.05 -25.62 -16.71
N GLU A 335 -18.15 -25.57 -15.74
CA GLU A 335 -17.29 -26.60 -15.25
C GLU A 335 -17.37 -26.74 -13.72
N TYR A 336 -18.44 -26.33 -13.02
CA TYR A 336 -18.65 -26.75 -11.62
C TYR A 336 -20.18 -26.82 -11.11
N PHE A 337 -20.64 -27.48 -9.98
CA PHE A 337 -22.09 -27.63 -9.53
C PHE A 337 -22.36 -27.98 -8.03
N ILE A 338 -22.35 -27.09 -7.04
CA ILE A 338 -22.52 -27.51 -5.62
C ILE A 338 -23.97 -27.88 -5.19
N ILE A 339 -24.14 -28.85 -4.28
CA ILE A 339 -25.32 -29.22 -3.48
C ILE A 339 -24.84 -29.23 -2.03
N ASP A 340 -25.50 -28.56 -1.09
CA ASP A 340 -25.17 -28.65 0.34
C ASP A 340 -26.13 -29.60 1.08
N HIS A 341 -25.79 -30.05 2.29
CA HIS A 341 -26.69 -30.80 3.19
C HIS A 341 -27.37 -32.03 2.57
N ILE A 342 -26.57 -32.91 1.99
CA ILE A 342 -27.08 -34.15 1.43
C ILE A 342 -26.62 -35.35 2.30
N GLY A 343 -27.42 -36.43 2.32
CA GLY A 343 -27.11 -37.59 3.15
C GLY A 343 -27.46 -37.51 4.64
N PRO A 344 -27.01 -38.50 5.41
CA PRO A 344 -27.37 -38.66 6.82
C PRO A 344 -26.54 -37.79 7.78
N GLU A 345 -25.39 -37.27 7.36
CA GLU A 345 -24.49 -36.44 8.19
C GLU A 345 -24.51 -34.94 7.83
N ASP A 346 -25.42 -34.54 6.94
CA ASP A 346 -25.75 -33.13 6.67
C ASP A 346 -24.61 -32.33 5.99
N GLU A 347 -24.03 -32.89 4.93
CA GLU A 347 -22.73 -32.47 4.37
C GLU A 347 -22.78 -31.87 2.95
N MET A 348 -21.73 -31.13 2.56
CA MET A 348 -21.59 -30.42 1.26
C MET A 348 -21.12 -31.31 0.12
N LEU A 349 -21.73 -31.16 -1.07
CA LEU A 349 -21.59 -31.80 -2.39
C LEU A 349 -21.23 -30.87 -3.57
N ILE A 350 -19.96 -30.59 -3.87
CA ILE A 350 -19.53 -29.80 -5.04
C ILE A 350 -19.49 -30.61 -6.33
N ALA A 351 -20.51 -30.48 -7.17
CA ALA A 351 -20.75 -30.82 -8.59
C ALA A 351 -19.64 -31.18 -9.49
N PHE A 352 -19.69 -30.94 -10.78
CA PHE A 352 -18.94 -29.82 -11.28
C PHE A 352 -18.45 -30.12 -12.70
N LYS A 353 -18.91 -29.37 -13.72
CA LYS A 353 -18.69 -29.77 -15.12
C LYS A 353 -17.20 -29.69 -15.49
N GLN A 354 -16.72 -30.11 -16.64
CA GLN A 354 -15.30 -29.93 -16.98
C GLN A 354 -15.14 -29.56 -18.44
N LYS A 355 -13.95 -29.15 -18.89
CA LYS A 355 -13.65 -28.77 -20.29
C LYS A 355 -14.07 -29.85 -21.31
N ASP A 356 -14.15 -31.11 -20.87
CA ASP A 356 -14.57 -32.30 -21.62
C ASP A 356 -16.09 -32.56 -21.57
N ASN A 357 -16.82 -31.65 -20.94
CA ASN A 357 -18.25 -31.72 -20.60
C ASN A 357 -18.67 -32.83 -19.62
N SER A 358 -17.73 -33.54 -18.98
CA SER A 358 -18.03 -34.47 -17.89
C SER A 358 -18.41 -33.73 -16.61
N ILE A 359 -18.84 -34.47 -15.58
CA ILE A 359 -19.41 -33.89 -14.36
C ILE A 359 -18.85 -34.57 -13.11
N MET A 360 -18.17 -33.80 -12.27
CA MET A 360 -17.74 -34.17 -10.92
C MET A 360 -18.90 -34.12 -9.91
N ILE A 361 -18.64 -34.47 -8.64
CA ILE A 361 -19.45 -34.34 -7.42
C ILE A 361 -18.47 -34.32 -6.24
N SER A 362 -18.71 -33.57 -5.15
CA SER A 362 -17.78 -33.43 -4.00
C SER A 362 -18.56 -33.31 -2.70
N HIS A 363 -19.18 -34.41 -2.28
CA HIS A 363 -20.07 -34.57 -1.14
C HIS A 363 -19.41 -35.13 0.11
N SER A 364 -19.42 -34.50 1.29
CA SER A 364 -18.94 -35.19 2.51
C SER A 364 -17.50 -35.72 2.36
N ASP A 365 -17.29 -36.99 2.69
CA ASP A 365 -16.14 -37.86 2.35
C ASP A 365 -16.06 -38.32 0.88
N PHE A 366 -17.07 -38.01 0.07
CA PHE A 366 -17.21 -38.45 -1.33
C PHE A 366 -16.82 -37.36 -2.34
N ASN A 367 -16.01 -37.72 -3.33
CA ASN A 367 -15.66 -36.83 -4.43
C ASN A 367 -15.47 -37.67 -5.71
N GLY A 368 -16.29 -37.50 -6.75
CA GLY A 368 -16.21 -38.34 -7.94
C GLY A 368 -17.22 -38.03 -9.05
N VAL A 369 -16.98 -38.60 -10.23
CA VAL A 369 -17.88 -38.43 -11.37
C VAL A 369 -19.27 -38.99 -11.08
N ILE A 370 -20.22 -38.35 -11.71
CA ILE A 370 -21.61 -38.40 -11.31
C ILE A 370 -22.27 -39.79 -11.46
N GLU A 371 -21.80 -40.64 -12.37
CA GLU A 371 -22.24 -42.05 -12.53
C GLU A 371 -21.78 -42.97 -11.38
N ALA A 372 -20.57 -42.78 -10.87
CA ALA A 372 -20.00 -43.60 -9.80
C ALA A 372 -20.65 -43.27 -8.45
N PHE A 373 -20.96 -41.98 -8.24
CA PHE A 373 -21.81 -41.54 -7.13
C PHE A 373 -23.16 -42.26 -7.18
N GLU A 374 -23.69 -42.52 -8.37
CA GLU A 374 -24.97 -43.21 -8.56
C GLU A 374 -24.96 -44.68 -8.15
N TYR A 375 -23.91 -45.43 -8.51
CA TYR A 375 -23.79 -46.86 -8.22
C TYR A 375 -23.62 -47.14 -6.71
N ILE A 376 -22.81 -46.34 -6.03
CA ILE A 376 -22.54 -46.51 -4.58
C ILE A 376 -23.82 -46.29 -3.77
N ILE A 377 -24.59 -45.27 -4.13
CA ILE A 377 -25.88 -44.98 -3.53
C ILE A 377 -26.85 -46.16 -3.73
N LYS A 378 -26.79 -46.86 -4.87
CA LYS A 378 -27.61 -48.05 -5.17
C LYS A 378 -27.23 -49.32 -4.41
N GLU A 379 -25.95 -49.56 -4.11
CA GLU A 379 -25.44 -50.77 -3.40
C GLU A 379 -25.45 -50.64 -1.86
N ARG A 380 -25.05 -49.48 -1.32
CA ARG A 380 -25.00 -49.24 0.15
C ARG A 380 -26.39 -49.13 0.77
N HIS A 381 -27.33 -48.53 0.05
CA HIS A 381 -28.72 -48.41 0.47
C HIS A 381 -29.56 -49.32 -0.43
N LYS A 382 -29.98 -50.49 0.07
CA LYS A 382 -30.82 -51.41 -0.71
C LYS A 382 -32.22 -50.82 -0.97
N GLU A 383 -32.77 -50.12 0.03
CA GLU A 383 -33.98 -49.27 -0.05
C GLU A 383 -33.92 -48.17 1.03
N GLY A 384 -34.61 -47.04 0.82
CA GLY A 384 -34.78 -46.01 1.84
C GLY A 384 -34.73 -44.57 1.30
N LYS A 385 -35.32 -43.64 2.07
CA LYS A 385 -35.53 -42.24 1.65
C LYS A 385 -34.25 -41.53 1.15
N PHE A 386 -33.08 -41.78 1.75
CA PHE A 386 -31.83 -41.12 1.35
C PHE A 386 -31.29 -41.59 -0.01
N ARG A 387 -31.48 -42.86 -0.35
CA ARG A 387 -31.09 -43.43 -1.64
C ARG A 387 -31.79 -42.71 -2.79
N ASP A 388 -33.10 -42.58 -2.69
CA ASP A 388 -33.92 -41.97 -3.74
C ASP A 388 -33.62 -40.48 -3.88
N VAL A 389 -33.26 -39.82 -2.77
CA VAL A 389 -32.80 -38.42 -2.76
C VAL A 389 -31.50 -38.27 -3.55
N TYR A 390 -30.48 -39.08 -3.28
CA TYR A 390 -29.20 -39.01 -4.00
C TYR A 390 -29.34 -39.34 -5.49
N LEU A 391 -30.14 -40.33 -5.85
CA LEU A 391 -30.29 -40.75 -7.24
C LEU A 391 -31.04 -39.72 -8.11
N ASN A 392 -32.06 -39.08 -7.57
CA ASN A 392 -32.72 -37.98 -8.26
C ASN A 392 -31.80 -36.76 -8.44
N GLN A 393 -30.94 -36.45 -7.45
CA GLN A 393 -29.95 -35.38 -7.58
C GLN A 393 -28.91 -35.67 -8.66
N ILE A 394 -28.50 -36.93 -8.78
CA ILE A 394 -27.56 -37.38 -9.81
C ILE A 394 -28.18 -37.28 -11.22
N GLU A 395 -29.43 -37.66 -11.41
CA GLU A 395 -30.08 -37.44 -12.71
C GLU A 395 -30.14 -35.95 -13.10
N THR A 396 -30.35 -35.10 -12.10
CA THR A 396 -30.44 -33.66 -12.27
C THR A 396 -29.10 -33.08 -12.71
N ILE A 397 -28.01 -33.41 -12.00
CA ILE A 397 -26.65 -32.96 -12.32
C ILE A 397 -26.24 -33.44 -13.73
N LYS A 398 -26.60 -34.66 -14.12
CA LYS A 398 -26.35 -35.24 -15.46
C LYS A 398 -26.96 -34.40 -16.57
N LYS A 399 -28.26 -34.16 -16.52
CA LYS A 399 -28.96 -33.32 -17.53
C LYS A 399 -28.35 -31.93 -17.62
N GLN A 400 -28.00 -31.36 -16.46
CA GLN A 400 -27.58 -29.97 -16.35
C GLN A 400 -26.17 -29.72 -16.86
N LEU A 401 -25.31 -30.72 -16.77
CA LEU A 401 -23.93 -30.59 -17.18
C LEU A 401 -23.55 -31.44 -18.43
N ILE A 402 -24.47 -32.23 -19.03
CA ILE A 402 -24.20 -33.01 -20.28
C ILE A 402 -24.88 -32.45 -21.55
N GLU A 403 -26.10 -31.89 -21.54
CA GLU A 403 -26.79 -31.58 -22.81
C GLU A 403 -26.27 -30.33 -23.55
N PRO A 404 -25.98 -30.42 -24.88
CA PRO A 404 -25.57 -29.27 -25.67
C PRO A 404 -26.75 -28.36 -25.98
N LYS A 405 -26.54 -27.03 -25.96
CA LYS A 405 -27.42 -26.15 -26.75
C LYS A 405 -27.17 -26.48 -28.23
N ILE A 406 -28.10 -27.22 -28.83
CA ILE A 406 -28.02 -27.77 -30.18
C ILE A 406 -27.82 -26.64 -31.22
N ASN A 407 -26.84 -26.79 -32.14
CA ASN A 407 -27.09 -26.73 -33.60
C ASN A 407 -25.88 -27.05 -34.53
N CYS A 408 -25.95 -28.29 -35.05
CA CYS A 408 -25.64 -28.83 -36.40
C CYS A 408 -24.24 -28.81 -37.08
N ASN A 409 -23.72 -30.05 -37.18
CA ASN A 409 -23.26 -30.79 -38.39
C ASN A 409 -21.76 -31.07 -38.60
N SER A 410 -21.49 -32.38 -38.73
CA SER A 410 -20.23 -33.13 -38.80
C SER A 410 -19.31 -32.70 -39.95
N SER A 411 -18.00 -32.99 -39.98
CA SER A 411 -17.31 -34.31 -40.08
C SER A 411 -15.87 -34.03 -40.58
N TYR A 412 -14.81 -34.83 -40.53
CA TYR A 412 -14.42 -36.14 -39.97
C TYR A 412 -12.85 -36.14 -39.99
N LEU A 413 -12.25 -37.02 -39.18
CA LEU A 413 -10.83 -37.49 -39.15
C LEU A 413 -10.23 -37.71 -40.55
N SER A 414 -8.91 -37.62 -40.79
CA SER A 414 -7.82 -38.36 -40.11
C SER A 414 -6.56 -37.55 -39.86
#